data_AF-A0A559QQ36-F1
#
_entry.id   AF-A0A559QQ36-F1
#
_cell.length_a   1.000
_cell.length_b   1.000
_cell.length_c   1.000
_cell.angle_alpha   90.00
_cell.angle_beta   90.00
_cell.angle_gamma   90.00
#
_symmetry.space_group_name_H-M   'P 1'
#
loop_
_entity.id
_entity.type
_entity.pdbx_description
1 polymer ?
#
loop_
_entity_poly.entity_id
_entity_poly.type
_entity_poly.pdbx_seq_one_letter_code
_entity_poly.pdbx_strand_id
1 'polypeptide(L)'
;MKKVQQGFTLIELMIVVAIIGILAAVALPAYQDYTIRAKVGEAILAGSAAKAMMSEAFQSDGITGMTAAAVGFNAQAAAELRSKYVDGVAIAEGTPWTITVSIAATAANGIPTTLNQNTLTYSPNVQGVVPVDTSVGAIDWACGSLTTATATARGLGNVTAGTLPAKYAPSECR
;
A
#
# COMPACT_ATOMS: atom_id res chain seq x y z
N MET A 1 -15.11 64.53 -1.09
CA MET A 1 -14.99 63.81 0.21
C MET A 1 -13.86 62.79 0.09
N LYS A 2 -12.76 62.95 0.84
CA LYS A 2 -11.69 61.92 0.89
C LYS A 2 -12.22 60.74 1.71
N LYS A 3 -12.36 59.57 1.10
CA LYS A 3 -12.59 58.32 1.86
C LYS A 3 -11.36 58.11 2.76
N VAL A 4 -11.57 58.12 4.07
CA VAL A 4 -10.54 57.72 5.04
C VAL A 4 -10.35 56.21 4.85
N GLN A 5 -9.16 55.81 4.44
CA GLN A 5 -8.82 54.41 4.25
C GLN A 5 -8.74 53.75 5.64
N GLN A 6 -9.73 52.93 5.98
CA GLN A 6 -9.71 52.14 7.21
C GLN A 6 -8.67 51.04 7.04
N GLY A 7 -7.53 51.17 7.72
CA GLY A 7 -6.47 50.17 7.75
C GLY A 7 -6.85 48.99 8.63
N PHE A 8 -6.26 47.84 8.34
CA PHE A 8 -6.37 46.62 9.16
C PHE A 8 -5.70 46.84 10.52
N THR A 9 -6.33 46.43 11.62
CA THR A 9 -5.74 46.58 12.95
C THR A 9 -4.69 45.49 13.21
N LEU A 10 -3.69 45.80 14.03
CA LEU A 10 -2.71 44.80 14.50
C LEU A 10 -3.39 43.64 15.23
N ILE A 11 -4.47 43.92 15.96
CA ILE A 11 -5.25 42.91 16.69
C ILE A 11 -5.94 41.95 15.71
N GLU A 12 -6.58 42.46 14.65
CA GLU A 12 -7.18 41.60 13.62
C GLU A 12 -6.13 40.71 12.95
N LEU A 13 -4.94 41.25 12.67
CA LEU A 13 -3.87 40.48 12.05
C LEU A 13 -3.37 39.36 12.98
N MET A 14 -3.21 39.65 14.27
CA MET A 14 -2.80 38.65 15.26
C MET A 14 -3.83 37.53 15.43
N ILE A 15 -5.13 37.85 15.44
CA ILE A 15 -6.20 36.84 15.55
C ILE A 15 -6.20 35.94 14.32
N VAL A 16 -6.06 36.51 13.11
CA VAL A 16 -6.01 35.73 11.87
C VAL A 16 -4.80 34.78 11.88
N VAL A 17 -3.62 35.26 12.29
CA VAL A 17 -2.42 34.40 12.38
C VAL A 17 -2.62 33.29 13.42
N ALA A 18 -3.26 33.57 14.55
CA ALA A 18 -3.55 32.56 15.56
C ALA A 18 -4.48 31.45 15.04
N ILE A 19 -5.56 31.83 14.33
CA ILE A 19 -6.49 30.85 13.73
C ILE A 19 -5.79 30.02 12.65
N ILE A 20 -5.01 30.65 11.76
CA ILE A 20 -4.23 29.95 10.73
C ILE A 20 -3.23 28.99 11.38
N GLY A 21 -2.59 29.39 12.48
CA GLY A 21 -1.66 28.54 13.22
C GLY A 21 -2.32 27.26 13.73
N ILE A 22 -3.52 27.36 14.33
CA ILE A 22 -4.28 26.20 14.81
C ILE A 22 -4.69 25.28 13.64
N LEU A 23 -5.22 25.86 12.56
CA LEU A 23 -5.63 25.09 11.38
C LEU A 23 -4.45 24.39 10.71
N ALA A 24 -3.31 25.07 10.58
CA ALA A 24 -2.10 24.52 9.97
C ALA A 24 -1.53 23.34 10.77
N ALA A 25 -1.58 23.40 12.11
CA ALA A 25 -1.10 22.33 12.98
C ALA A 25 -1.84 20.99 12.75
N VAL A 26 -3.13 21.03 12.36
CA VAL A 26 -3.93 19.82 12.06
C VAL A 26 -3.89 19.48 10.57
N ALA A 27 -3.98 20.49 9.70
CA ALA A 27 -4.09 20.29 8.26
C ALA A 27 -2.78 19.79 7.62
N LEU A 28 -1.62 20.28 8.07
CA LEU A 28 -0.33 19.90 7.47
C LEU A 28 0.00 18.41 7.68
N PRO A 29 -0.09 17.83 8.90
CA PRO A 29 0.13 16.40 9.09
C PRO A 29 -0.85 15.54 8.29
N ALA A 30 -2.13 15.92 8.25
CA ALA A 30 -3.14 15.18 7.48
C ALA A 30 -2.87 15.21 5.97
N TYR A 31 -2.44 16.35 5.43
CA TYR A 31 -2.06 16.47 4.03
C TYR A 31 -0.80 15.65 3.71
N GLN A 32 0.20 15.65 4.59
CA GLN A 32 1.38 14.80 4.45
C GLN A 32 1.00 13.32 4.40
N ASP A 33 0.17 12.85 5.34
CA ASP A 33 -0.31 11.47 5.36
C ASP A 33 -1.09 11.10 4.08
N TYR A 34 -1.89 12.02 3.53
CA TYR A 34 -2.57 11.84 2.25
C TYR A 34 -1.58 11.70 1.08
N THR A 35 -0.59 12.60 0.99
CA THR A 35 0.41 12.53 -0.09
C THR A 35 1.27 11.28 -0.02
N ILE A 36 1.59 10.80 1.18
CA ILE A 36 2.33 9.54 1.38
C ILE A 36 1.47 8.37 0.88
N ARG A 37 0.19 8.30 1.29
CA ARG A 37 -0.75 7.26 0.84
C ARG A 37 -0.91 7.25 -0.69
N ALA A 38 -0.97 8.42 -1.32
CA ALA A 38 -1.06 8.54 -2.77
C ALA A 38 0.17 7.95 -3.47
N LYS A 39 1.38 8.21 -2.95
CA LYS A 39 2.64 7.63 -3.46
C LYS A 39 2.71 6.12 -3.22
N VAL A 40 2.31 5.66 -2.03
CA VAL A 40 2.19 4.23 -1.69
C VAL A 40 1.17 3.53 -2.60
N GLY A 41 0.21 4.25 -3.17
CA GLY A 41 -0.73 3.71 -4.16
C GLY A 41 -0.04 3.04 -5.36
N GLU A 42 1.17 3.46 -5.73
CA GLU A 42 1.95 2.79 -6.78
C GLU A 42 2.32 1.34 -6.41
N ALA A 43 2.47 1.04 -5.11
CA ALA A 43 2.72 -0.33 -4.64
C ALA A 43 1.54 -1.28 -4.92
N ILE A 44 0.31 -0.77 -5.11
CA ILE A 44 -0.82 -1.58 -5.57
C ILE A 44 -0.59 -2.01 -7.02
N LEU A 45 -0.16 -1.08 -7.88
CA LEU A 45 0.12 -1.36 -9.28
C LEU A 45 1.28 -2.35 -9.42
N ALA A 46 2.36 -2.17 -8.66
CA ALA A 46 3.48 -3.11 -8.65
C ALA A 46 3.06 -4.53 -8.21
N GLY A 47 2.19 -4.63 -7.20
CA GLY A 47 1.62 -5.92 -6.79
C GLY A 47 0.65 -6.53 -7.81
N SER A 48 -0.02 -5.71 -8.64
CA SER A 48 -1.04 -6.19 -9.57
C SER A 48 -0.51 -7.12 -10.66
N ALA A 49 0.70 -6.88 -11.16
CA ALA A 49 1.34 -7.74 -12.15
C ALA A 49 1.63 -9.13 -11.59
N ALA A 50 2.15 -9.21 -10.36
CA ALA A 50 2.37 -10.46 -9.65
C ALA A 50 1.04 -11.20 -9.39
N LYS A 51 -0.01 -10.49 -8.99
CA LYS A 51 -1.34 -11.09 -8.79
C LYS A 51 -1.89 -11.72 -10.08
N ALA A 52 -1.78 -11.02 -11.21
CA ALA A 52 -2.26 -11.52 -12.49
C ALA A 52 -1.54 -12.82 -12.90
N MET A 53 -0.20 -12.82 -12.85
CA MET A 53 0.59 -14.02 -13.14
C MET A 53 0.22 -15.20 -12.22
N MET A 54 0.09 -14.95 -10.91
CA MET A 54 -0.26 -15.99 -9.95
C MET A 54 -1.67 -16.55 -10.20
N SER A 55 -2.63 -15.70 -10.55
CA SER A 55 -3.99 -16.13 -10.91
C SER A 55 -4.04 -16.94 -12.22
N GLU A 56 -3.23 -16.58 -13.22
CA GLU A 56 -3.11 -17.35 -14.47
C GLU A 56 -2.45 -18.70 -14.23
N ALA A 57 -1.38 -18.71 -13.42
CA ALA A 57 -0.67 -19.93 -13.06
C ALA A 57 -1.56 -20.90 -12.27
N PHE A 58 -2.37 -20.38 -11.35
CA PHE A 58 -3.36 -21.18 -10.62
C PHE A 58 -4.43 -21.78 -11.53
N GLN A 59 -4.94 -21.02 -12.50
CA GLN A 59 -5.91 -21.55 -13.47
C GLN A 59 -5.31 -22.62 -14.40
N SER A 60 -4.00 -22.55 -14.65
CA SER A 60 -3.32 -23.47 -15.56
C SER A 60 -2.95 -24.80 -14.90
N ASP A 61 -2.42 -24.76 -13.67
CA ASP A 61 -1.87 -25.95 -12.99
C ASP A 61 -2.01 -25.90 -11.46
N GLY A 62 -3.04 -25.21 -10.95
CA GLY A 62 -3.32 -25.12 -9.52
C GLY A 62 -2.16 -24.57 -8.71
N ILE A 63 -1.94 -25.14 -7.51
CA ILE A 63 -0.89 -24.66 -6.60
C ILE A 63 0.53 -25.00 -7.08
N THR A 64 0.68 -26.03 -7.93
CA THR A 64 1.96 -26.36 -8.59
C THR A 64 2.33 -25.23 -9.56
N GLY A 65 1.38 -24.80 -10.39
CA GLY A 65 1.53 -23.65 -11.26
C GLY A 65 1.90 -22.38 -10.50
N MET A 66 1.20 -22.09 -9.39
CA MET A 66 1.52 -20.94 -8.53
C MET A 66 2.95 -20.98 -7.99
N THR A 67 3.44 -22.15 -7.58
CA THR A 67 4.80 -22.31 -7.06
C THR A 67 5.84 -22.08 -8.17
N ALA A 68 5.63 -22.65 -9.35
CA ALA A 68 6.50 -22.41 -10.51
C ALA A 68 6.51 -20.94 -10.94
N ALA A 69 5.35 -20.28 -10.94
CA ALA A 69 5.23 -18.86 -11.26
C ALA A 69 5.92 -17.97 -10.22
N ALA A 70 5.84 -18.30 -8.93
CA ALA A 70 6.54 -17.58 -7.87
C ALA A 70 8.07 -17.64 -8.05
N VAL A 71 8.61 -18.83 -8.33
CA VAL A 71 10.04 -19.03 -8.63
C VAL A 71 10.47 -18.22 -9.86
N GLY A 72 9.69 -18.31 -10.94
CA GLY A 72 9.96 -17.56 -12.17
C GLY A 72 9.90 -16.04 -11.97
N PHE A 73 8.94 -15.56 -11.18
CA PHE A 73 8.81 -14.14 -10.87
C PHE A 73 10.00 -13.62 -10.09
N ASN A 74 10.44 -14.35 -9.06
CA ASN A 74 11.58 -13.96 -8.21
C ASN A 74 12.93 -14.02 -8.94
N ALA A 75 13.03 -14.79 -10.03
CA ALA A 75 14.25 -14.88 -10.84
C ALA A 75 14.48 -13.65 -11.75
N GLN A 76 13.49 -12.77 -11.90
CA GLN A 76 13.63 -11.51 -12.65
C GLN A 76 14.71 -10.61 -12.06
N ALA A 77 15.28 -9.72 -12.88
CA ALA A 77 16.29 -8.80 -12.39
C ALA A 77 15.63 -7.81 -11.41
N ALA A 78 16.28 -7.53 -10.28
CA ALA A 78 15.74 -6.61 -9.27
C ALA A 78 15.39 -5.22 -9.83
N ALA A 79 16.06 -4.79 -10.91
CA ALA A 79 15.77 -3.54 -11.60
C ALA A 79 14.38 -3.51 -12.27
N GLU A 80 13.85 -4.68 -12.68
CA GLU A 80 12.53 -4.82 -13.31
C GLU A 80 11.39 -4.78 -12.28
N LEU A 81 11.71 -5.05 -11.01
CA LEU A 81 10.76 -5.10 -9.89
C LEU A 81 10.77 -3.82 -9.04
N ARG A 82 11.47 -2.78 -9.50
CA ARG A 82 11.70 -1.53 -8.78
C ARG A 82 11.08 -0.34 -9.51
N SER A 83 10.67 0.64 -8.73
CA SER A 83 10.19 1.92 -9.23
C SER A 83 10.62 3.06 -8.31
N LYS A 84 10.11 4.28 -8.55
CA LYS A 84 10.40 5.44 -7.71
C LYS A 84 9.92 5.27 -6.25
N TYR A 85 8.83 4.53 -6.04
CA TYR A 85 8.22 4.32 -4.72
C TYR A 85 8.19 2.85 -4.28
N VAL A 86 8.66 1.92 -5.11
CA VAL A 86 8.73 0.48 -4.81
C VAL A 86 10.18 0.01 -4.87
N ASP A 87 10.65 -0.58 -3.76
CA ASP A 87 12.01 -1.13 -3.62
C ASP A 87 12.12 -2.57 -4.14
N GLY A 88 11.00 -3.27 -4.24
CA GLY A 88 10.94 -4.61 -4.80
C GLY A 88 9.57 -5.26 -4.62
N VAL A 89 9.35 -6.32 -5.39
CA VAL A 89 8.23 -7.24 -5.23
C VAL A 89 8.82 -8.64 -5.14
N ALA A 90 8.37 -9.44 -4.19
CA ALA A 90 8.76 -10.84 -4.05
C ALA A 90 7.54 -11.71 -3.75
N ILE A 91 7.57 -12.97 -4.16
CA ILE A 91 6.49 -13.93 -3.92
C ILE A 91 7.04 -15.09 -3.11
N ALA A 92 6.33 -15.52 -2.07
CA ALA A 92 6.69 -16.75 -1.36
C ALA A 92 6.57 -17.96 -2.30
N GLU A 93 7.64 -18.74 -2.44
CA GLU A 93 7.75 -19.90 -3.35
C GLU A 93 7.14 -21.17 -2.73
N GLY A 94 5.91 -21.04 -2.24
CA GLY A 94 5.18 -22.08 -1.55
C GLY A 94 4.09 -21.49 -0.66
N THR A 95 3.29 -22.34 -0.03
CA THR A 95 2.17 -21.92 0.81
C THR A 95 2.63 -20.95 1.91
N PRO A 96 1.99 -19.77 2.08
CA PRO A 96 0.71 -19.36 1.50
C PRO A 96 0.81 -18.44 0.26
N TRP A 97 1.91 -18.47 -0.50
CA TRP A 97 2.18 -17.69 -1.73
C TRP A 97 1.94 -16.18 -1.58
N THR A 98 2.31 -15.64 -0.42
CA THR A 98 2.17 -14.21 -0.14
C THR A 98 3.08 -13.41 -1.07
N ILE A 99 2.49 -12.46 -1.79
CA ILE A 99 3.22 -11.42 -2.52
C ILE A 99 3.58 -10.32 -1.54
N THR A 100 4.83 -9.90 -1.50
CA THR A 100 5.33 -8.81 -0.65
C THR A 100 5.83 -7.69 -1.53
N VAL A 101 5.27 -6.50 -1.37
CA VAL A 101 5.72 -5.27 -2.03
C VAL A 101 6.41 -4.39 -1.00
N SER A 102 7.69 -4.13 -1.20
CA SER A 102 8.52 -3.30 -0.33
C SER A 102 8.50 -1.85 -0.82
N ILE A 103 8.24 -0.90 0.08
CA ILE A 103 8.20 0.53 -0.24
C ILE A 103 9.63 1.10 -0.30
N ALA A 104 9.94 1.81 -1.37
CA ALA A 104 11.13 2.66 -1.43
C ALA A 104 10.80 4.01 -0.82
N ALA A 105 11.29 4.29 0.40
CA ALA A 105 11.11 5.58 1.05
C ALA A 105 12.45 6.31 1.15
N THR A 106 12.56 7.42 0.42
CA THR A 106 13.77 8.22 0.35
C THR A 106 13.46 9.69 0.56
N ALA A 107 14.43 10.45 1.06
CA ALA A 107 14.28 11.91 1.14
C ALA A 107 13.94 12.54 -0.23
N ALA A 108 14.49 11.98 -1.32
CA ALA A 108 14.28 12.46 -2.68
C ALA A 108 12.85 12.22 -3.21
N ASN A 109 12.20 11.12 -2.79
CA ASN A 109 10.84 10.81 -3.23
C ASN A 109 9.75 11.33 -2.28
N GLY A 110 10.16 11.94 -1.15
CA GLY A 110 9.29 12.63 -0.21
C GLY A 110 8.35 11.69 0.55
N ILE A 111 8.80 10.46 0.80
CA ILE A 111 8.21 9.55 1.79
C ILE A 111 9.17 9.56 3.00
N PRO A 112 8.67 9.65 4.25
CA PRO A 112 9.53 9.55 5.43
C PRO A 112 10.41 8.30 5.38
N THR A 113 11.72 8.46 5.53
CA THR A 113 12.71 7.36 5.42
C THR A 113 12.50 6.25 6.46
N THR A 114 11.79 6.55 7.54
CA THR A 114 11.34 5.56 8.54
C THR A 114 10.37 4.52 8.00
N LEU A 115 9.79 4.75 6.81
CA LEU A 115 8.90 3.82 6.11
C LEU A 115 9.63 2.99 5.04
N ASN A 116 10.96 3.14 4.91
CA ASN A 116 11.71 2.42 3.88
C ASN A 116 11.69 0.92 4.18
N GLN A 117 11.49 0.10 3.14
CA GLN A 117 11.30 -1.35 3.23
C GLN A 117 10.08 -1.80 4.04
N ASN A 118 9.20 -0.88 4.46
CA ASN A 118 7.91 -1.30 4.96
C ASN A 118 7.13 -1.99 3.84
N THR A 119 6.30 -2.97 4.20
CA THR A 119 5.68 -3.85 3.23
C THR A 119 4.17 -3.73 3.21
N LEU A 120 3.63 -3.84 2.00
CA LEU A 120 2.27 -4.30 1.75
C LEU A 120 2.34 -5.76 1.31
N THR A 121 1.39 -6.56 1.77
CA THR A 121 1.32 -7.98 1.44
C THR A 121 0.03 -8.29 0.72
N TYR A 122 0.06 -9.24 -0.21
CA TYR A 122 -1.12 -9.77 -0.86
C TYR A 122 -1.14 -11.29 -0.76
N SER A 123 -2.18 -11.83 -0.13
CA SER A 123 -2.34 -13.26 0.09
C SER A 123 -3.47 -13.81 -0.80
N PRO A 124 -3.22 -14.85 -1.60
CA PRO A 124 -4.25 -15.46 -2.45
C PRO A 124 -5.23 -16.27 -1.61
N ASN A 125 -6.51 -16.20 -1.94
CA ASN A 125 -7.57 -16.97 -1.31
C ASN A 125 -8.41 -17.63 -2.39
N VAL A 126 -8.78 -18.88 -2.23
CA VAL A 126 -9.81 -19.52 -3.05
C VAL A 126 -10.94 -19.90 -2.12
N GLN A 127 -12.15 -19.40 -2.39
CA GLN A 127 -13.30 -19.56 -1.49
C GLN A 127 -13.03 -19.09 -0.05
N GLY A 128 -12.21 -18.04 0.10
CA GLY A 128 -11.88 -17.44 1.40
C GLY A 128 -10.83 -18.19 2.22
N VAL A 129 -10.17 -19.23 1.69
CA VAL A 129 -9.10 -19.96 2.41
C VAL A 129 -7.81 -20.03 1.58
N VAL A 130 -6.71 -20.45 2.22
CA VAL A 130 -5.43 -20.69 1.54
C VAL A 130 -5.65 -21.71 0.41
N PRO A 131 -5.18 -21.45 -0.83
CA PRO A 131 -5.28 -22.41 -1.92
C PRO A 131 -4.63 -23.75 -1.56
N VAL A 132 -5.27 -24.85 -1.92
CA VAL A 132 -4.79 -26.23 -1.77
C VAL A 132 -4.93 -26.97 -3.10
N ASP A 133 -4.39 -28.18 -3.21
CA ASP A 133 -4.43 -28.99 -4.45
C ASP A 133 -5.84 -29.21 -5.02
N THR A 134 -6.85 -29.27 -4.14
CA THR A 134 -8.25 -29.47 -4.51
C THR A 134 -9.05 -28.18 -4.67
N SER A 135 -8.40 -27.01 -4.50
CA SER A 135 -9.07 -25.72 -4.66
C SER A 135 -9.50 -25.51 -6.10
N VAL A 136 -10.75 -25.09 -6.29
CA VAL A 136 -11.33 -24.75 -7.60
C VAL A 136 -12.04 -23.41 -7.49
N GLY A 137 -11.82 -22.53 -8.47
CA GLY A 137 -12.44 -21.20 -8.54
C GLY A 137 -11.43 -20.11 -8.85
N ALA A 138 -11.88 -18.86 -8.76
CA ALA A 138 -11.02 -17.69 -8.91
C ALA A 138 -10.25 -17.38 -7.62
N ILE A 139 -9.10 -16.72 -7.75
CA ILE A 139 -8.34 -16.20 -6.61
C ILE A 139 -8.89 -14.83 -6.19
N ASP A 140 -9.28 -14.73 -4.93
CA ASP A 140 -9.48 -13.48 -4.21
C ASP A 140 -8.20 -13.05 -3.49
N TRP A 141 -7.85 -11.77 -3.58
CA TRP A 141 -6.63 -11.25 -2.93
C TRP A 141 -6.98 -10.50 -1.65
N ALA A 142 -6.42 -10.97 -0.53
CA ALA A 142 -6.36 -10.25 0.72
C ALA A 142 -5.17 -9.31 0.70
N CYS A 143 -5.34 -8.03 1.02
CA CYS A 143 -4.21 -7.12 1.24
C CYS A 143 -4.00 -6.89 2.73
N GLY A 144 -2.74 -6.88 3.15
CA GLY A 144 -2.32 -6.58 4.52
C GLY A 144 -1.27 -5.49 4.57
N SER A 145 -1.51 -4.50 5.41
CA SER A 145 -0.49 -3.58 5.95
C SER A 145 -0.14 -4.05 7.36
N LEU A 146 0.27 -3.16 8.26
CA LEU A 146 0.38 -3.49 9.69
C LEU A 146 -0.95 -4.01 10.27
N THR A 147 -2.06 -3.70 9.61
CA THR A 147 -3.39 -4.23 9.91
C THR A 147 -3.99 -4.93 8.68
N THR A 148 -4.96 -5.79 8.94
CA THR A 148 -5.62 -6.64 7.96
C THR A 148 -7.15 -6.55 8.05
N ALA A 149 -7.66 -5.47 8.66
CA ALA A 149 -9.05 -5.35 9.08
C ALA A 149 -10.03 -5.45 7.91
N THR A 150 -9.68 -4.89 6.76
CA THR A 150 -10.46 -4.93 5.52
C THR A 150 -10.49 -6.32 4.94
N ALA A 151 -9.36 -7.04 4.94
CA ALA A 151 -9.32 -8.42 4.47
C ALA A 151 -10.16 -9.33 5.37
N THR A 152 -10.07 -9.16 6.69
CA THR A 152 -10.91 -9.89 7.65
C THR A 152 -12.40 -9.56 7.49
N ALA A 153 -12.75 -8.28 7.30
CA ALA A 153 -14.14 -7.86 7.06
C ALA A 153 -14.72 -8.42 5.76
N ARG A 154 -13.86 -8.74 4.77
CA ARG A 154 -14.21 -9.41 3.52
C ARG A 154 -14.33 -10.94 3.66
N GLY A 155 -14.07 -11.51 4.84
CA GLY A 155 -14.16 -12.95 5.08
C GLY A 155 -13.01 -13.77 4.49
N LEU A 156 -11.85 -13.14 4.24
CA LEU A 156 -10.66 -13.82 3.72
C LEU A 156 -9.86 -14.42 4.88
N GLY A 157 -9.55 -15.72 4.79
CA GLY A 157 -8.88 -16.51 5.82
C GLY A 157 -7.37 -16.65 5.63
N ASN A 158 -6.86 -16.60 4.38
CA ASN A 158 -5.43 -16.47 4.11
C ASN A 158 -5.06 -14.99 4.11
N VAL A 159 -4.55 -14.50 5.23
CA VAL A 159 -4.14 -13.11 5.36
C VAL A 159 -2.82 -13.02 6.11
N THR A 160 -1.84 -12.41 5.45
CA THR A 160 -0.55 -12.08 6.04
C THR A 160 -0.55 -10.58 6.35
N ALA A 161 0.03 -10.18 7.48
CA ALA A 161 0.25 -8.76 7.77
C ALA A 161 1.57 -8.31 7.13
N GLY A 162 1.55 -7.09 6.59
CA GLY A 162 2.76 -6.35 6.23
C GLY A 162 3.29 -5.55 7.42
N THR A 163 4.14 -4.56 7.13
CA THR A 163 4.73 -3.68 8.16
C THR A 163 4.39 -2.22 7.97
N LEU A 164 3.77 -1.83 6.84
CA LEU A 164 3.39 -0.44 6.61
C LEU A 164 2.29 0.02 7.59
N PRO A 165 2.44 1.12 8.34
CA PRO A 165 1.38 1.62 9.19
C PRO A 165 0.09 1.88 8.41
N ALA A 166 -1.05 1.39 8.93
CA ALA A 166 -2.35 1.44 8.25
C ALA A 166 -2.78 2.85 7.83
N LYS A 167 -2.35 3.89 8.56
CA LYS A 167 -2.62 5.29 8.19
C LYS A 167 -2.00 5.72 6.87
N TYR A 168 -0.96 5.04 6.39
CA TYR A 168 -0.32 5.24 5.10
C TYR A 168 -0.77 4.22 4.04
N ALA A 169 -1.48 3.18 4.45
CA ALA A 169 -1.97 2.15 3.55
C ALA A 169 -3.21 2.62 2.77
N PRO A 170 -3.36 2.15 1.51
CA PRO A 170 -4.62 2.20 0.77
C PRO A 170 -5.73 1.50 1.54
N SER A 171 -6.99 1.88 1.31
CA SER A 171 -8.14 1.37 2.08
C SER A 171 -8.25 -0.15 2.04
N GLU A 172 -8.00 -0.78 0.89
CA GLU A 172 -8.06 -2.24 0.74
C GLU A 172 -7.04 -3.02 1.57
N CYS A 173 -5.98 -2.34 2.03
CA CYS A 173 -4.85 -2.91 2.76
C CYS A 173 -4.85 -2.55 4.26
N ARG A 174 -5.86 -1.81 4.74
CA ARG A 174 -6.01 -1.52 6.17
C ARG A 174 -6.68 -2.68 6.88
#